data_AF-A0A2G9TY38-F1
#
_entry.id   AF-A0A2G9TY38-F1
#
_cell.length_a   1.000
_cell.length_b   1.000
_cell.length_c   1.000
_cell.angle_alpha   90.00
_cell.angle_beta   90.00
_cell.angle_gamma   90.00
#
_symmetry.space_group_name_H-M   'P 1'
#
loop_
_entity.id
_entity.type
_entity.pdbx_description
1 polymer ?
#
loop_
_entity_poly.entity_id
_entity_poly.type
_entity_poly.pdbx_seq_one_letter_code
_entity_poly.pdbx_strand_id
1 'polypeptide(L)'
;MVTVVQEISCVEMDPTAAKAHIPEPEFFEYTSRDAIIYALGVGAQAKTDLRYVYEMAEDFLPLPTFIVAPGLKAAGIMGWP
;
A
#
# COMPACT_ATOMS: atom_id res chain seq x y z
N MET A 1 25.62 13.51 -45.24
CA MET A 1 24.83 12.30 -44.94
C MET A 1 25.44 11.72 -43.67
N VAL A 2 24.98 12.18 -42.51
CA VAL A 2 25.55 11.81 -41.19
C VAL A 2 24.47 11.09 -40.41
N THR A 3 24.88 9.93 -39.91
CA THR A 3 24.11 8.84 -39.30
C THR A 3 23.40 9.26 -38.02
N VAL A 4 22.11 8.94 -37.91
CA VAL A 4 21.34 8.99 -36.66
C VAL A 4 21.75 7.80 -35.81
N VAL A 5 22.74 8.00 -34.93
CA VAL A 5 22.90 7.17 -33.73
C VAL A 5 21.92 7.72 -32.71
N GLN A 6 20.73 7.11 -32.64
CA GLN A 6 19.78 7.42 -31.59
C GLN A 6 20.36 6.86 -30.29
N GLU A 7 21.00 7.73 -29.53
CA GLU A 7 21.41 7.43 -28.16
C GLU A 7 20.18 6.94 -27.41
N ILE A 8 20.31 5.74 -26.86
CA ILE A 8 19.52 5.23 -25.75
C ILE A 8 19.71 6.18 -24.55
N SER A 9 19.09 7.36 -24.60
CA SER A 9 19.05 8.25 -23.45
C SER A 9 18.25 7.51 -22.38
N CYS A 10 18.94 7.10 -21.32
CA CYS A 10 18.31 6.85 -20.03
C CYS A 10 17.26 7.94 -19.85
N VAL A 11 15.98 7.59 -19.73
CA VAL A 11 14.91 8.57 -19.51
C VAL A 11 15.27 9.27 -18.21
N GLU A 12 15.89 10.44 -18.29
CA GLU A 12 16.26 11.22 -17.12
C GLU A 12 14.95 11.59 -16.42
N MET A 13 14.70 10.94 -15.29
CA MET A 13 13.59 11.28 -14.40
C MET A 13 13.78 12.71 -13.92
N ASP A 14 12.99 13.65 -14.45
CA ASP A 14 13.04 15.05 -14.01
C ASP A 14 12.57 15.14 -12.53
N PRO A 15 13.46 15.50 -11.59
CA PRO A 15 13.11 15.58 -10.17
C PRO A 15 12.09 16.68 -9.89
N THR A 16 11.93 17.66 -10.80
CA THR A 16 10.98 18.75 -10.65
C THR A 16 9.56 18.27 -10.96
N ALA A 17 9.38 17.57 -12.08
CA ALA A 17 8.13 16.91 -12.45
C ALA A 17 7.69 15.87 -11.39
N ALA A 18 8.62 15.07 -10.87
CA ALA A 18 8.31 14.04 -9.86
C ALA A 18 7.74 14.63 -8.56
N LYS A 19 8.27 15.76 -8.09
CA LYS A 19 7.78 16.43 -6.86
C LYS A 19 6.40 17.07 -7.03
N ALA A 20 6.05 17.46 -8.26
CA ALA A 20 4.78 18.07 -8.59
C ALA A 20 3.66 17.05 -8.87
N HIS A 21 4.00 15.75 -8.93
CA HIS A 21 3.04 14.71 -9.24
C HIS A 21 2.07 14.50 -8.07
N ILE A 22 0.77 14.64 -8.36
CA ILE A 22 -0.31 14.34 -7.43
C ILE A 22 -0.98 13.06 -7.96
N PRO A 23 -0.98 11.96 -7.19
CA PRO A 23 -1.64 10.73 -7.60
C PRO A 23 -3.17 10.90 -7.61
N GLU A 24 -3.85 10.11 -8.44
CA GLU A 24 -5.30 10.06 -8.46
C GLU A 24 -5.84 9.55 -7.11
N PRO A 25 -6.96 10.12 -6.62
CA PRO A 25 -7.56 9.68 -5.36
C PRO A 25 -8.07 8.23 -5.47
N GLU A 26 -7.67 7.37 -4.54
CA GLU A 26 -8.16 5.99 -4.44
C GLU A 26 -9.10 5.85 -3.24
N PHE A 27 -10.27 5.24 -3.46
CA PHE A 27 -11.19 4.88 -2.39
C PHE A 27 -10.91 3.45 -1.94
N PHE A 28 -10.76 3.26 -0.63
CA PHE A 28 -10.52 1.96 -0.02
C PHE A 28 -11.59 1.69 1.05
N GLU A 29 -12.38 0.65 0.80
CA GLU A 29 -13.35 0.12 1.75
C GLU A 29 -12.83 -1.21 2.30
N TYR A 30 -13.06 -1.47 3.57
CA TYR A 30 -12.67 -2.72 4.21
C TYR A 30 -13.71 -3.16 5.22
N THR A 31 -13.73 -4.45 5.49
CA THR A 31 -14.58 -5.07 6.51
C THR A 31 -13.76 -5.54 7.71
N SER A 32 -14.41 -5.91 8.81
CA SER A 32 -13.75 -6.52 9.96
C SER A 32 -12.92 -7.75 9.58
N ARG A 33 -13.36 -8.52 8.59
CA ARG A 33 -12.64 -9.67 8.04
C ARG A 33 -11.25 -9.29 7.53
N ASP A 34 -11.12 -8.20 6.78
CA ASP A 34 -9.85 -7.79 6.17
C ASP A 34 -8.85 -7.33 7.23
N ALA A 35 -9.35 -6.64 8.26
CA ALA A 35 -8.57 -6.24 9.42
C ALA A 35 -8.07 -7.46 10.23
N ILE A 36 -8.92 -8.48 10.41
CA ILE A 36 -8.56 -9.73 11.11
C ILE A 36 -7.51 -10.51 10.31
N ILE A 37 -7.68 -10.62 8.99
CA ILE A 37 -6.70 -11.29 8.11
C ILE A 37 -5.35 -10.59 8.19
N TYR A 38 -5.33 -9.25 8.19
CA TYR A 38 -4.10 -8.49 8.38
C TYR A 38 -3.48 -8.72 9.76
N ALA A 39 -4.27 -8.70 10.83
CA ALA A 39 -3.79 -8.96 12.18
C ALA A 39 -3.14 -10.34 12.31
N LEU A 40 -3.77 -11.38 11.73
CA LEU A 40 -3.19 -12.72 11.63
C LEU A 40 -1.90 -12.73 10.80
N GLY A 41 -1.85 -11.99 9.70
CA GLY A 41 -0.65 -11.88 8.85
C GLY A 41 0.54 -11.20 9.53
N VAL A 42 0.29 -10.24 10.43
CA VAL A 42 1.33 -9.58 11.26
C VAL A 42 1.77 -10.48 12.44
N GLY A 43 0.98 -11.50 12.79
CA GLY A 43 1.30 -12.48 13.82
C GLY A 43 0.46 -12.39 15.09
N ALA A 44 -0.68 -11.70 15.07
CA ALA A 44 -1.62 -11.71 16.19
C ALA A 44 -2.12 -13.13 16.49
N GLN A 45 -2.24 -13.48 17.78
CA GLN A 45 -2.61 -14.83 18.18
C GLN A 45 -4.04 -14.87 18.72
N ALA A 46 -4.85 -15.82 18.24
CA ALA A 46 -6.25 -15.96 18.67
C ALA A 46 -6.45 -16.15 20.18
N LYS A 47 -5.42 -16.60 20.92
CA LYS A 47 -5.50 -16.86 22.37
C LYS A 47 -5.26 -15.63 23.22
N THR A 48 -4.34 -14.76 22.82
CA THR A 48 -3.89 -13.59 23.62
C THR A 48 -4.48 -12.29 23.09
N ASP A 49 -4.76 -12.23 21.79
CA ASP A 49 -5.01 -11.00 21.06
C ASP A 49 -6.45 -10.90 20.55
N LEU A 50 -7.40 -11.45 21.30
CA LEU A 50 -8.81 -11.60 20.87
C LEU A 50 -9.42 -10.29 20.32
N ARG A 51 -8.98 -9.14 20.86
CA ARG A 51 -9.37 -7.80 20.41
C ARG A 51 -9.06 -7.48 18.94
N TYR A 52 -8.11 -8.18 18.32
CA TYR A 52 -7.70 -7.97 16.93
C TYR A 52 -8.26 -9.05 15.99
N VAL A 53 -8.64 -10.21 16.55
CA VAL A 53 -8.94 -11.42 15.76
C VAL A 53 -10.43 -11.79 15.77
N TYR A 54 -11.22 -11.21 16.67
CA TYR A 54 -12.64 -11.53 16.81
C TYR A 54 -13.51 -10.28 16.84
N GLU A 55 -14.40 -10.16 15.85
CA GLU A 55 -15.23 -8.99 15.62
C GLU A 55 -16.30 -8.73 16.70
N MET A 56 -16.67 -9.75 17.48
CA MET A 56 -17.62 -9.59 18.59
C MET A 56 -16.94 -9.47 19.97
N ALA A 57 -15.62 -9.24 20.00
CA ALA A 57 -14.93 -8.87 21.24
C ALA A 57 -15.39 -7.48 21.69
N GLU A 58 -15.59 -7.27 23.01
CA GLU A 58 -16.04 -5.98 23.55
C GLU A 58 -15.12 -4.82 23.15
N ASP A 59 -13.81 -5.09 23.04
CA ASP A 59 -12.76 -4.12 22.67
C ASP A 59 -12.21 -4.33 21.25
N PHE A 60 -13.04 -4.85 20.31
CA PHE A 60 -12.59 -5.10 18.94
C PHE A 60 -12.05 -3.82 18.28
N LEU A 61 -10.82 -3.89 17.82
CA LEU A 61 -10.15 -2.76 17.18
C LEU A 61 -9.22 -3.30 16.08
N PRO A 62 -9.24 -2.74 14.85
CA PRO A 62 -8.23 -3.04 13.86
C PRO A 62 -6.85 -2.50 14.27
N LEU A 63 -5.77 -3.16 13.83
CA LEU A 63 -4.42 -2.65 14.05
C LEU A 63 -4.24 -1.30 13.33
N PRO A 64 -3.69 -0.26 13.98
CA PRO A 64 -3.49 1.05 13.33
C PRO A 64 -2.62 0.98 12.06
N THR A 65 -1.72 0.00 11.97
CA THR A 65 -0.83 -0.21 10.82
C THR A 65 -1.55 -0.79 9.59
N PHE A 66 -2.79 -1.24 9.74
CA PHE A 66 -3.60 -1.75 8.62
C PHE A 66 -3.68 -0.75 7.46
N ILE A 67 -3.69 0.56 7.75
CA ILE A 67 -3.76 1.63 6.74
C ILE A 67 -2.55 1.71 5.81
N VAL A 68 -1.42 1.11 6.20
CA VAL A 68 -0.21 1.09 5.36
C VAL A 68 -0.42 0.23 4.13
N ALA A 69 -1.19 -0.86 4.23
CA ALA A 69 -1.46 -1.75 3.09
C ALA A 69 -2.16 -1.03 1.92
N PRO A 70 -3.29 -0.32 2.11
CA PRO A 70 -3.90 0.47 1.03
C PRO A 70 -3.04 1.67 0.64
N GLY A 71 -2.31 2.30 1.56
CA GLY A 71 -1.39 3.40 1.21
C GLY A 71 -0.25 2.96 0.27
N LEU A 72 0.29 1.76 0.49
CA LEU A 72 1.31 1.16 -0.39
C LEU A 72 0.75 0.79 -1.75
N LYS A 73 -0.50 0.30 -1.79
CA LYS A 73 -1.20 0.01 -3.05
C LYS A 73 -1.43 1.29 -3.86
N ALA A 74 -1.91 2.36 -3.22
CA ALA A 74 -2.11 3.67 -3.83
C ALA A 74 -0.81 4.31 -4.32
N ALA A 75 0.30 4.08 -3.59
CA ALA A 75 1.63 4.49 -4.01
C ALA A 75 2.17 3.70 -5.21
N GLY A 76 1.44 2.71 -5.72
CA GLY A 76 1.83 1.94 -6.90
C GLY A 76 3.05 1.05 -6.67
N ILE A 77 3.38 0.69 -5.41
CA ILE A 77 4.57 -0.13 -5.12
C ILE A 77 4.51 -1.51 -5.77
N MET A 78 3.31 -2.03 -6.02
CA MET A 78 3.06 -3.28 -6.76
C MET A 78 3.00 -3.10 -8.28
N GLY A 79 2.98 -1.87 -8.78
CA GLY A 79 2.90 -1.51 -10.20
C GLY A 79 4.24 -1.15 -10.83
N TRP A 80 5.35 -1.43 -10.15
CA TRP A 80 6.70 -1.27 -10.70
C TRP A 80 7.01 -2.41 -11.69
N PRO A 81 7.57 -2.13 -12.90
CA PRO A 81 7.98 -3.16 -13.86
C PRO A 81 9.13 -4.06 -13.36
#